data_AF-A0A7G5MVU8-F1
#
_entry.id   AF-A0A7G5MVU8-F1
#
_cell.length_a   1.000
_cell.length_b   1.000
_cell.length_c   1.000
_cell.angle_alpha   90.00
_cell.angle_beta   90.00
_cell.angle_gamma   90.00
#
_symmetry.space_group_name_H-M   'P 1'
#
loop_
_entity.id
_entity.type
_entity.pdbx_description
1 polymer ?
#
loop_
_entity_poly.entity_id
_entity_poly.type
_entity_poly.pdbx_seq_one_letter_code
_entity_poly.pdbx_strand_id
1 'polypeptide(L)'
;MRLDYGKEKMQAVEVRGIRCEFNDMRIDRNTVPEGKFQYEVAGDDDSGGDPARIQKGVMVNFYGTLISDEELPLGEHGILWVENGDFRYL
;
A
#
# COMPACT_ATOMS: atom_id res chain seq x y z
N MET A 1 6.75 -13.86 -6.56
CA MET A 1 8.03 -13.58 -5.88
C MET A 1 7.78 -12.51 -4.81
N ARG A 2 8.44 -12.58 -3.66
CA ARG A 2 8.45 -11.50 -2.66
C ARG A 2 9.86 -10.92 -2.58
N LEU A 3 9.97 -9.61 -2.49
CA LEU A 3 11.23 -8.86 -2.44
C LEU A 3 11.57 -8.47 -0.99
N ASP A 4 12.84 -8.17 -0.76
CA ASP A 4 13.36 -7.75 0.54
C ASP A 4 13.26 -6.23 0.70
N TYR A 5 12.50 -5.77 1.68
CA TYR A 5 12.26 -4.34 1.93
C TYR A 5 13.57 -3.54 2.03
N GLY A 6 14.60 -4.09 2.69
CA GLY A 6 15.88 -3.42 2.89
C GLY A 6 16.76 -3.33 1.64
N LYS A 7 16.36 -3.98 0.53
CA LYS A 7 17.11 -4.01 -0.73
C LYS A 7 16.40 -3.30 -1.88
N GLU A 8 15.09 -3.10 -1.77
CA GLU A 8 14.30 -2.48 -2.82
C GLU A 8 14.28 -0.95 -2.71
N LYS A 9 14.11 -0.29 -3.85
CA LYS A 9 13.77 1.13 -3.87
C LYS A 9 12.27 1.27 -3.70
N MET A 10 11.88 2.01 -2.67
CA MET A 10 10.48 2.35 -2.43
C MET A 10 10.19 3.74 -3.00
N GLN A 11 9.04 3.88 -3.66
CA GLN A 11 8.52 5.16 -4.11
C GLN A 11 7.82 5.86 -2.94
N ALA A 12 8.16 7.12 -2.69
CA ALA A 12 7.44 7.91 -1.70
C ALA A 12 6.04 8.24 -2.22
N VAL A 13 5.03 8.02 -1.38
CA VAL A 13 3.64 8.34 -1.67
C VAL A 13 2.99 8.96 -0.44
N GLU A 14 1.82 9.57 -0.62
CA GLU A 14 0.97 10.07 0.44
C GLU A 14 -0.41 9.43 0.32
N VAL A 15 -0.89 8.83 1.41
CA VAL A 15 -2.23 8.24 1.52
C VAL A 15 -3.03 9.02 2.55
N ARG A 16 -4.03 9.79 2.11
CA ARG A 16 -4.88 10.65 2.97
C ARG A 16 -4.07 11.56 3.91
N GLY A 17 -2.97 12.12 3.43
CA GLY A 17 -2.07 12.97 4.23
C GLY A 17 -1.01 12.22 5.04
N ILE A 18 -1.04 10.88 5.06
CA ILE A 18 -0.04 10.04 5.74
C ILE A 18 1.04 9.66 4.73
N ARG A 19 2.29 10.01 5.02
CA ARG A 19 3.43 9.65 4.15
C ARG A 19 3.72 8.16 4.27
N CYS A 20 3.87 7.50 3.13
CA CYS A 20 4.11 6.07 3.02
C CYS A 20 5.18 5.77 1.96
N GLU A 21 5.60 4.51 1.94
CA GLU A 21 6.52 3.93 0.97
C GLU A 21 5.80 2.87 0.13
N PHE A 22 5.86 2.99 -1.19
CA PHE A 22 5.15 2.13 -2.13
C PHE A 22 6.12 1.36 -3.03
N ASN A 23 5.74 0.14 -3.40
CA ASN A 23 6.41 -0.64 -4.43
C ASN A 23 5.35 -1.47 -5.17
N ASP A 24 5.43 -1.57 -6.49
CA ASP A 24 4.49 -2.31 -7.32
C ASP A 24 4.65 -3.84 -7.20
N MET A 25 5.71 -4.31 -6.52
CA MET A 25 5.96 -5.70 -6.21
C MET A 25 5.55 -6.06 -4.78
N ARG A 26 5.45 -7.36 -4.51
CA ARG A 26 5.19 -7.88 -3.16
C ARG A 26 6.46 -7.79 -2.32
N ILE A 27 6.37 -7.17 -1.15
CA ILE A 27 7.45 -7.15 -0.16
C ILE A 27 7.26 -8.27 0.87
N ASP A 28 8.33 -8.94 1.26
CA ASP A 28 8.33 -9.93 2.33
C ASP A 28 8.17 -9.24 3.69
N ARG A 29 7.06 -9.54 4.37
CA ARG A 29 6.74 -9.00 5.69
C ARG A 29 7.84 -9.22 6.72
N ASN A 30 8.59 -10.31 6.60
CA ASN A 30 9.66 -10.62 7.56
C ASN A 30 10.89 -9.72 7.41
N THR A 31 10.97 -8.97 6.30
CA THR A 31 12.06 -8.01 6.04
C THR A 31 11.68 -6.58 6.41
N VAL A 32 10.41 -6.33 6.76
CA VAL A 32 9.92 -5.03 7.21
C VAL A 32 10.30 -4.86 8.70
N PRO A 33 10.95 -3.74 9.08
CA PRO A 33 11.32 -3.47 10.47
C PRO A 33 10.12 -3.46 11.42
N GLU A 34 10.36 -3.84 12.67
CA GLU A 34 9.39 -3.71 13.74
C GLU A 34 8.95 -2.25 13.91
N GLY A 35 7.66 -2.02 14.16
CA GLY A 35 7.07 -0.68 14.26
C GLY A 35 6.54 -0.10 12.95
N LYS A 36 6.85 -0.72 11.79
CA LYS A 36 6.24 -0.37 10.50
C LYS A 36 5.03 -1.25 10.20
N PHE A 37 4.11 -0.70 9.42
CA PHE A 37 2.87 -1.35 9.03
C PHE A 37 2.86 -1.65 7.54
N GLN A 38 2.71 -2.93 7.19
CA GLN A 38 2.58 -3.37 5.81
C GLN A 38 1.12 -3.60 5.42
N TYR A 39 0.76 -3.05 4.26
CA TYR A 39 -0.52 -3.23 3.58
C TYR A 39 -0.29 -3.57 2.11
N GLU A 40 -1.36 -3.95 1.44
CA GLU A 40 -1.41 -4.15 0.01
C GLU A 40 -2.45 -3.21 -0.60
N VAL A 41 -2.08 -2.65 -1.75
CA VAL A 41 -2.92 -1.78 -2.56
C VAL A 41 -3.58 -2.65 -3.62
N ALA A 42 -4.87 -2.41 -3.86
CA ALA A 42 -5.61 -3.01 -4.96
C ALA A 42 -6.20 -1.93 -5.86
N GLY A 43 -6.17 -2.18 -7.17
CA GLY A 43 -6.96 -1.44 -8.14
C GLY A 43 -8.35 -2.05 -8.32
N ASP A 44 -9.09 -1.49 -9.25
CA ASP A 44 -10.31 -2.04 -9.81
C ASP A 44 -10.41 -1.70 -11.31
N ASP A 45 -11.49 -2.15 -11.94
CA ASP A 45 -11.72 -1.96 -13.38
C ASP A 45 -12.26 -0.54 -13.71
N ASP A 46 -12.77 0.19 -12.70
CA ASP A 46 -13.49 1.46 -12.86
C ASP A 46 -12.61 2.69 -12.58
N SER A 47 -11.51 2.54 -11.84
CA SER A 47 -10.62 3.63 -11.40
C SER A 47 -9.56 4.02 -12.42
N GLY A 48 -9.64 3.51 -13.66
CA GLY A 48 -8.76 3.95 -14.76
C GLY A 48 -7.26 3.67 -14.56
N GLY A 49 -6.91 2.72 -13.67
CA GLY A 49 -5.53 2.39 -13.33
C GLY A 49 -5.01 3.06 -12.05
N ASP A 50 -5.87 3.77 -11.31
CA ASP A 50 -5.54 4.30 -10.00
C ASP A 50 -5.81 3.27 -8.87
N PRO A 51 -5.12 3.40 -7.72
CA PRO A 51 -5.45 2.67 -6.51
C PRO A 51 -6.91 2.87 -6.06
N ALA A 52 -7.62 1.76 -5.78
CA ALA A 52 -9.01 1.80 -5.34
C ALA A 52 -9.16 1.50 -3.85
N ARG A 53 -8.33 0.60 -3.30
CA ARG A 53 -8.39 0.23 -1.87
C ARG A 53 -7.06 -0.26 -1.31
N ILE A 54 -6.93 -0.16 0.01
CA ILE A 54 -5.77 -0.61 0.80
C ILE A 54 -6.27 -1.53 1.92
N GLN A 55 -5.64 -2.70 2.08
CA GLN A 55 -6.00 -3.67 3.12
C GLN A 55 -4.82 -4.61 3.43
N LYS A 56 -4.93 -5.41 4.49
CA LYS A 56 -3.98 -6.49 4.78
C LYS A 56 -4.38 -7.74 3.98
N GLY A 57 -3.58 -8.12 2.99
CA GLY A 57 -3.80 -9.28 2.13
C GLY A 57 -4.71 -8.99 0.94
N VAL A 58 -4.09 -8.69 -0.21
CA VAL A 58 -4.76 -8.56 -1.51
C VAL A 58 -4.28 -9.67 -2.43
N MET A 59 -5.22 -10.44 -2.98
CA MET A 59 -4.95 -11.52 -3.96
C MET A 59 -5.35 -11.13 -5.39
N VAL A 60 -6.50 -10.48 -5.55
CA VAL A 60 -7.05 -10.06 -6.86
C VAL A 60 -6.86 -8.56 -7.03
N ASN A 61 -6.54 -8.14 -8.25
CA ASN A 61 -6.24 -6.74 -8.62
C ASN A 61 -5.13 -6.13 -7.77
N PHE A 62 -4.10 -6.93 -7.44
CA PHE A 62 -2.93 -6.46 -6.72
C PHE A 62 -2.25 -5.33 -7.49
N TYR A 63 -2.09 -4.20 -6.82
CA TYR A 63 -1.47 -3.00 -7.38
C TYR A 63 -0.07 -2.76 -6.82
N GLY A 64 0.16 -3.11 -5.56
CA GLY A 64 1.47 -3.01 -4.94
C GLY A 64 1.44 -3.21 -3.43
N THR A 65 2.61 -3.08 -2.81
CA THR A 65 2.79 -3.07 -1.36
C THR A 65 2.95 -1.64 -0.87
N LEU A 66 2.31 -1.32 0.25
CA LEU A 66 2.43 -0.05 0.94
C LEU A 66 2.99 -0.28 2.35
N ILE A 67 4.04 0.44 2.71
CA ILE A 67 4.64 0.44 4.04
C ILE A 67 4.43 1.82 4.65
N SER A 68 3.93 1.86 5.89
CA SER A 68 3.69 3.09 6.64
C SER A 68 4.42 3.03 7.98
N ASP A 69 4.90 4.18 8.46
CA ASP A 69 5.42 4.34 9.82
C ASP A 69 4.30 4.44 10.87
N GLU A 70 3.06 4.64 10.41
CA GLU A 70 1.86 4.82 11.23
C GLU A 70 0.73 3.88 10.78
N GLU A 71 -0.17 3.48 11.68
CA GLU A 71 -1.35 2.70 11.28
C GLU A 71 -2.26 3.54 10.39
N LEU A 72 -2.54 3.02 9.19
CA LEU A 72 -3.55 3.62 8.33
C LEU A 72 -4.95 3.43 8.94
N PRO A 73 -5.85 4.43 8.79
CA PRO A 73 -7.21 4.37 9.32
C PRO A 73 -8.09 3.43 8.48
N LEU A 74 -7.84 2.13 8.59
CA LEU A 74 -8.66 1.11 7.94
C LEU A 74 -10.11 1.22 8.44
N GLY A 75 -11.06 1.19 7.51
CA GLY A 75 -12.48 1.24 7.82
C GLY A 75 -13.07 -0.14 8.13
N GLU A 76 -14.36 -0.28 7.82
CA GLU A 76 -15.09 -1.53 8.01
C GLU A 76 -14.40 -2.70 7.26
N HIS A 77 -14.39 -3.86 7.90
CA HIS A 77 -13.72 -5.07 7.40
C HIS A 77 -12.19 -4.94 7.16
N GLY A 78 -11.54 -3.90 7.68
CA GLY A 78 -10.11 -3.69 7.51
C GLY A 78 -9.73 -3.19 6.11
N ILE A 79 -10.65 -2.46 5.47
CA ILE A 79 -10.46 -1.89 4.14
C ILE A 79 -10.44 -0.36 4.25
N LEU A 80 -9.41 0.25 3.67
CA LEU A 80 -9.37 1.69 3.41
C LEU A 80 -9.67 1.91 1.92
N TRP A 81 -10.84 2.47 1.62
CA TRP A 81 -11.17 2.92 0.27
C TRP A 81 -10.43 4.20 -0.06
N VAL A 82 -9.93 4.29 -1.28
CA VAL A 82 -9.12 5.41 -1.78
C VAL A 82 -9.92 6.09 -2.87
N GLU A 83 -10.19 7.38 -2.69
CA GLU A 83 -10.83 8.21 -3.71
C GLU A 83 -9.79 9.00 -4.52
N ASN A 84 -10.23 9.72 -5.54
CA ASN A 84 -9.34 10.54 -6.34
C ASN A 84 -8.61 11.59 -5.46
N GLY A 85 -7.27 11.55 -5.49
CA GLY A 85 -6.41 12.43 -4.70
C GLY A 85 -6.05 11.91 -3.31
N ASP A 86 -6.67 10.81 -2.86
CA ASP A 86 -6.30 10.16 -1.58
C ASP A 86 -4.96 9.46 -1.67
N PHE A 87 -4.57 8.95 -2.83
CA PHE A 87 -3.26 8.34 -3.08
C PHE A 87 -2.46 9.21 -4.04
N ARG A 88 -1.34 9.76 -3.58
CA ARG A 88 -0.49 10.67 -4.38
C ARG A 88 0.95 10.21 -4.40
N TYR A 89 1.54 10.17 -5.60
CA TYR A 89 2.98 9.98 -5.77
C TYR A 89 3.71 11.29 -5.44
N LEU A 90 4.83 11.19 -4.72
CA LEU A 90 5.66 12.31 -4.28
C LEU A 90 6.98 12.41 -5.05
#